data_AF-A0AAU0VXB5-F1
#
_entry.id   AF-A0AAU0VXB5-F1
#
_cell.length_a   1.000
_cell.length_b   1.000
_cell.length_c   1.000
_cell.angle_alpha   90.00
_cell.angle_beta   90.00
_cell.angle_gamma   90.00
#
_symmetry.space_group_name_H-M   'P 1'
#
loop_
_entity.id
_entity.type
_entity.pdbx_description
1 polymer ?
#
loop_
_entity_poly.entity_id
_entity_poly.type
_entity_poly.pdbx_seq_one_letter_code
_entity_poly.pdbx_strand_id
1 'polypeptide(L)'
;MDDEYGPVVASFTRAEAFEDGTFIEVSAATASAAGIEMPLIITAGARREFVAGDDGDEDGRLRLVLSAVARAIERAPADEVCFVVPAGELPSGEAPTGADQLIAITEPGDTGELVLTLMLPHEM
;
A
#
# COMPACT_ATOMS: atom_id res chain seq x y z
N MET A 1 3.01 -41.10 -9.25
CA MET A 1 3.01 -40.26 -8.05
C MET A 1 4.40 -39.65 -7.96
N ASP A 2 4.54 -38.54 -7.23
CA ASP A 2 5.80 -37.83 -6.92
C ASP A 2 6.09 -36.58 -7.80
N ASP A 3 5.69 -35.44 -7.21
CA ASP A 3 6.15 -34.04 -7.30
C ASP A 3 6.48 -33.39 -8.66
N GLU A 4 5.48 -32.69 -9.22
CA GLU A 4 5.61 -31.78 -10.37
C GLU A 4 5.44 -30.30 -9.95
N TYR A 5 6.15 -29.82 -8.93
CA TYR A 5 6.33 -28.38 -8.72
C TYR A 5 7.79 -28.15 -8.27
N GLY A 6 8.52 -27.32 -9.02
CA GLY A 6 9.90 -26.94 -8.70
C GLY A 6 10.01 -26.26 -7.31
N PRO A 7 11.23 -26.03 -6.79
CA PRO A 7 11.43 -25.46 -5.46
C PRO A 7 10.60 -24.18 -5.36
N VAL A 8 9.69 -24.15 -4.38
CA VAL A 8 8.84 -23.00 -4.07
C VAL A 8 9.76 -21.79 -4.03
N VAL A 9 9.67 -20.94 -5.05
CA VAL A 9 10.40 -19.67 -5.10
C VAL A 9 9.87 -18.92 -3.88
N ALA A 10 10.73 -18.75 -2.88
CA ALA A 10 10.37 -18.36 -1.51
C ALA A 10 9.06 -17.56 -1.46
N SER A 11 8.03 -18.13 -0.84
CA SER A 11 6.87 -17.32 -0.44
C SER A 11 7.41 -16.30 0.54
N PHE A 12 7.69 -15.10 0.04
CA PHE A 12 8.07 -13.97 0.87
C PHE A 12 6.83 -13.64 1.69
N THR A 13 6.81 -14.16 2.92
CA THR A 13 5.64 -14.04 3.76
C THR A 13 5.50 -12.58 4.18
N ARG A 14 4.27 -12.13 4.37
CA ARG A 14 3.99 -10.79 4.85
C ARG A 14 4.71 -10.50 6.17
N ALA A 15 4.87 -11.51 7.02
CA ALA A 15 5.64 -11.42 8.26
C ALA A 15 7.10 -11.03 8.00
N GLU A 16 7.75 -11.65 7.02
CA GLU A 16 9.12 -11.31 6.62
C GLU A 16 9.21 -9.89 6.05
N ALA A 17 8.21 -9.44 5.29
CA ALA A 17 8.16 -8.08 4.77
C ALA A 17 8.03 -7.01 5.87
N PHE A 18 7.33 -7.31 6.96
CA PHE A 18 7.28 -6.46 8.15
C PHE A 18 8.61 -6.51 8.95
N GLU A 19 9.23 -7.69 9.07
CA GLU A 19 10.52 -7.84 9.75
C GLU A 19 11.65 -7.10 9.03
N ASP A 20 11.62 -7.07 7.70
CA ASP A 20 12.57 -6.34 6.86
C ASP A 20 12.30 -4.82 6.83
N GLY A 21 11.16 -4.38 7.40
CA GLY A 21 10.74 -2.98 7.38
C GLY A 21 10.26 -2.49 6.01
N THR A 22 10.10 -3.41 5.06
CA THR A 22 9.56 -3.14 3.72
C THR A 22 8.07 -2.81 3.79
N PHE A 23 7.31 -3.49 4.67
CA PHE A 23 5.91 -3.15 4.97
C PHE A 23 5.77 -2.39 6.28
N ILE A 24 5.00 -1.32 6.23
CA ILE A 24 4.71 -0.45 7.37
C ILE A 24 3.20 -0.48 7.59
N GLU A 25 2.79 -0.89 8.78
CA GLU A 25 1.37 -0.93 9.14
C GLU A 25 0.86 0.49 9.39
N VAL A 26 -0.26 0.84 8.76
CA VAL A 26 -0.95 2.09 9.05
C VAL A 26 -1.93 1.84 10.20
N SER A 27 -1.88 2.70 11.22
CA SER A 27 -2.81 2.61 12.36
C SER A 27 -4.26 2.59 11.88
N ALA A 28 -5.05 1.66 12.43
CA ALA A 28 -6.47 1.54 12.15
C ALA A 28 -7.24 2.86 12.35
N ALA A 29 -6.85 3.67 13.34
CA ALA A 29 -7.47 4.98 13.57
C ALA A 29 -7.29 5.93 12.37
N THR A 30 -6.12 5.90 11.72
CA THR A 30 -5.81 6.73 10.56
C THR A 30 -6.50 6.19 9.30
N ALA A 31 -6.53 4.87 9.11
CA ALA A 31 -7.26 4.23 8.03
C ALA A 31 -8.77 4.51 8.12
N SER A 32 -9.37 4.36 9.30
CA SER A 32 -10.79 4.65 9.53
C SER A 32 -11.12 6.13 9.35
N ALA A 33 -10.20 7.04 9.67
CA ALA A 33 -10.39 8.47 9.39
C ALA A 33 -10.51 8.79 7.90
N ALA A 34 -10.01 7.91 7.02
CA ALA A 34 -10.16 8.00 5.57
C ALA A 34 -11.30 7.12 5.01
N GLY A 35 -12.07 6.45 5.88
CA GLY A 35 -13.15 5.54 5.46
C GLY A 35 -12.70 4.12 5.10
N ILE A 36 -11.46 3.75 5.44
CA ILE A 36 -10.93 2.40 5.22
C ILE A 36 -11.09 1.60 6.53
N GLU A 37 -11.98 0.60 6.52
CA GLU A 37 -12.29 -0.24 7.69
C GLU A 37 -11.51 -1.58 7.72
N MET A 38 -10.58 -1.78 6.78
CA MET A 38 -9.75 -2.97 6.69
C MET A 38 -8.29 -2.66 7.06
N PRO A 39 -7.50 -3.68 7.44
CA PRO A 39 -6.07 -3.50 7.69
C PRO A 39 -5.37 -2.90 6.48
N LEU A 40 -4.49 -1.94 6.73
CA LEU A 40 -3.81 -1.17 5.69
C LEU A 40 -2.30 -1.21 5.89
N ILE A 41 -1.59 -1.53 4.81
CA ILE A 41 -0.13 -1.51 4.74
C ILE A 41 0.30 -0.46 3.72
N ILE A 42 1.42 0.19 3.98
CA ILE A 42 2.18 0.96 3.00
C ILE A 42 3.62 0.45 2.93
N THR A 43 4.20 0.35 1.75
CA THR A 43 5.63 0.02 1.60
C THR A 43 6.50 1.18 2.07
N ALA A 44 7.72 0.87 2.52
CA ALA A 44 8.70 1.89 2.86
C ALA A 44 9.01 2.82 1.67
N GLY A 45 9.05 2.28 0.44
CA GLY A 45 9.20 3.06 -0.78
C GLY A 45 8.05 4.05 -0.96
N ALA A 46 6.81 3.57 -0.96
CA ALA A 46 5.62 4.40 -1.12
C ALA A 46 5.49 5.45 0.00
N ARG A 47 5.81 5.07 1.25
CA ARG A 47 5.82 6.00 2.38
C ARG A 47 6.85 7.10 2.16
N ARG A 48 8.07 6.79 1.72
CA ARG A 48 9.10 7.81 1.47
C ARG A 48 8.77 8.72 0.30
N GLU A 49 8.15 8.15 -0.72
CA GLU A 49 7.78 8.84 -1.96
C GLU A 49 6.60 9.81 -1.77
N PHE A 50 5.61 9.47 -0.93
CA PHE A 50 4.40 10.30 -0.81
C PHE A 50 4.17 10.87 0.60
N VAL A 51 4.61 10.19 1.66
CA VAL A 51 4.29 10.55 3.05
C VAL A 51 5.45 11.27 3.74
N ALA A 52 6.67 10.71 3.66
CA ALA A 52 7.85 11.28 4.27
C ALA A 52 8.18 12.60 3.57
N GLY A 53 8.37 13.66 4.35
CA GLY A 53 8.44 15.04 3.89
C GLY A 53 9.31 15.90 4.78
N ASP A 54 10.19 16.72 4.20
CA ASP A 54 11.06 17.64 4.95
C ASP A 54 10.26 18.73 5.72
N ASP A 55 9.01 18.99 5.31
CA ASP A 55 8.09 19.94 5.98
C ASP A 55 7.55 19.46 7.34
N GLY A 56 7.76 18.18 7.71
CA GLY A 56 7.32 17.63 8.99
C GLY A 56 5.82 17.36 9.13
N ASP A 57 5.02 17.59 8.08
CA ASP A 57 3.56 17.31 8.03
C ASP A 57 3.27 15.91 7.49
N GLU A 58 3.92 14.88 8.05
CA GLU A 58 3.76 13.48 7.61
C GLU A 58 2.33 12.98 7.82
N ASP A 59 1.68 13.35 8.92
CA ASP A 59 0.28 12.96 9.23
C ASP A 59 -0.72 13.52 8.22
N GLY A 60 -0.55 14.79 7.81
CA GLY A 60 -1.41 15.43 6.82
C GLY A 60 -1.22 14.84 5.43
N ARG A 61 0.04 14.56 5.05
CA ARG A 61 0.37 13.86 3.80
C ARG A 61 -0.20 12.45 3.77
N LEU A 62 -0.01 11.68 4.83
CA LEU A 62 -0.60 10.35 4.96
C LEU A 62 -2.12 10.43 4.77
N ARG A 63 -2.80 11.36 5.45
CA ARG A 63 -4.24 11.55 5.28
C ARG A 63 -4.63 11.88 3.83
N LEU A 64 -3.85 12.70 3.11
CA LEU A 64 -4.09 12.98 1.69
C LEU A 64 -3.95 11.73 0.82
N VAL A 65 -2.88 10.93 1.03
CA VAL A 65 -2.66 9.65 0.35
C VAL A 65 -3.85 8.72 0.58
N LEU A 66 -4.25 8.54 1.84
CA LEU A 66 -5.39 7.68 2.19
C LEU A 66 -6.71 8.18 1.60
N SER A 67 -6.93 9.49 1.56
CA SER A 67 -8.13 10.08 0.96
C SER A 67 -8.17 9.84 -0.56
N ALA A 68 -7.02 9.95 -1.23
CA ALA A 68 -6.90 9.66 -2.66
C ALA A 68 -7.13 8.17 -2.96
N VAL A 69 -6.59 7.27 -2.12
CA VAL A 69 -6.85 5.83 -2.19
C VAL A 69 -8.33 5.52 -1.98
N ALA A 70 -8.95 6.05 -0.92
CA ALA A 70 -10.37 5.85 -0.65
C ALA A 70 -11.23 6.29 -1.86
N ARG A 71 -10.91 7.45 -2.44
CA ARG A 71 -11.57 7.93 -3.66
C ARG A 71 -11.35 7.03 -4.87
N ALA A 72 -10.16 6.44 -5.02
CA ALA A 72 -9.89 5.48 -6.08
C ALA A 72 -10.73 4.20 -5.91
N ILE A 73 -10.84 3.69 -4.68
CA ILE A 73 -11.68 2.55 -4.33
C ILE A 73 -13.16 2.85 -4.63
N GLU A 74 -13.66 4.03 -4.24
CA GLU A 74 -15.04 4.45 -4.51
C GLU A 74 -15.36 4.56 -6.00
N ARG A 75 -14.37 4.92 -6.83
CA ARG A 75 -14.52 5.05 -8.28
C ARG A 75 -14.38 3.72 -9.02
N ALA A 76 -13.77 2.74 -8.39
CA ALA A 76 -13.50 1.45 -8.98
C ALA A 76 -14.73 0.52 -8.89
N PRO A 77 -14.86 -0.44 -9.81
CA PRO A 77 -15.92 -1.42 -9.74
C PRO A 77 -15.72 -2.35 -8.53
N ALA A 78 -16.81 -2.82 -7.93
CA ALA A 78 -16.80 -3.61 -6.70
C ALA A 78 -16.05 -4.96 -6.76
N ASP A 79 -15.65 -5.41 -7.96
CA ASP A 79 -14.92 -6.66 -8.20
C ASP A 79 -13.42 -6.42 -8.43
N GLU A 80 -12.98 -5.17 -8.43
CA GLU A 80 -11.57 -4.82 -8.66
C GLU A 80 -10.78 -4.91 -7.36
N VAL A 81 -9.66 -5.63 -7.41
CA VAL A 81 -8.76 -5.84 -6.27
C VAL A 81 -7.50 -4.97 -6.35
N CYS A 82 -7.30 -4.23 -7.44
CA CYS A 82 -6.11 -3.41 -7.66
C CYS A 82 -6.53 -2.05 -8.21
N PHE A 83 -6.16 -0.99 -7.49
CA PHE A 83 -6.49 0.39 -7.80
C PHE A 83 -5.22 1.18 -8.04
N VAL A 84 -5.28 2.10 -9.00
CA VAL A 84 -4.16 2.99 -9.32
C VAL A 84 -4.55 4.42 -8.97
N VAL A 85 -3.76 5.03 -8.09
CA VAL A 85 -3.90 6.43 -7.68
C VAL A 85 -2.83 7.25 -8.42
N PRO A 86 -3.20 8.21 -9.29
CA PRO A 86 -2.22 9.02 -10.00
C PRO A 86 -1.47 9.95 -9.03
N ALA A 87 -0.17 10.15 -9.27
CA ALA A 87 0.68 11.00 -8.41
C ALA A 87 0.20 12.45 -8.33
N GLY A 88 -0.55 12.94 -9.31
CA GLY A 88 -1.16 14.28 -9.25
C GLY A 88 -2.24 14.45 -8.17
N GLU A 89 -2.80 13.36 -7.64
CA GLU A 89 -3.72 13.35 -6.51
C GLU A 89 -3.01 13.10 -5.16
N LEU A 90 -1.69 12.83 -5.20
CA LEU A 90 -0.87 12.50 -4.05
C LEU A 90 0.08 13.65 -3.70
N PRO A 91 0.40 13.85 -2.42
CA PRO A 91 1.48 14.75 -2.01
C PRO A 91 2.83 14.20 -2.49
N SER A 92 3.76 15.08 -2.88
CA SER A 92 5.14 14.69 -3.18
C SER A 92 5.98 14.60 -1.89
N GLY A 93 6.65 13.47 -1.71
CA GLY A 93 7.54 13.19 -0.57
C GLY A 93 8.98 13.66 -0.79
N GLU A 94 9.88 13.18 0.07
CA GLU A 94 11.30 13.54 0.07
C GLU A 94 12.09 12.96 -1.09
N ALA A 95 11.62 11.84 -1.66
CA ALA A 95 12.38 11.07 -2.64
C ALA A 95 11.53 10.76 -3.88
N PRO A 96 11.35 11.72 -4.81
CA PRO A 96 10.78 11.47 -6.14
C PRO A 96 11.61 10.43 -6.88
N THR A 97 11.21 9.16 -6.73
CA THR A 97 11.66 8.02 -7.52
C THR A 97 11.13 8.07 -8.95
N GLY A 98 10.24 9.01 -9.24
CA GLY A 98 9.58 9.15 -10.55
C GLY A 98 8.36 8.24 -10.67
N ALA A 99 7.80 7.80 -9.54
CA ALA A 99 6.54 7.09 -9.55
C ALA A 99 5.40 8.06 -9.90
N ASP A 100 4.88 7.94 -11.13
CA ASP A 100 3.72 8.70 -11.60
C ASP A 100 2.38 8.22 -11.00
N GLN A 101 2.42 7.15 -10.20
CA GLN A 101 1.24 6.54 -9.59
C GLN A 101 1.59 5.72 -8.33
N LEU A 102 0.62 5.56 -7.44
CA LEU A 102 0.62 4.63 -6.31
C LEU A 102 -0.37 3.50 -6.60
N ILE A 103 0.00 2.28 -6.28
CA ILE A 103 -0.86 1.12 -6.46
C ILE A 103 -1.39 0.67 -5.11
N ALA A 104 -2.70 0.48 -5.04
CA ALA A 104 -3.41 -0.02 -3.87
C ALA A 104 -4.04 -1.37 -4.21
N ILE A 105 -3.56 -2.44 -3.61
CA ILE A 105 -4.03 -3.80 -3.90
C ILE A 105 -4.71 -4.36 -2.65
N THR A 106 -5.92 -4.87 -2.81
CA THR A 106 -6.66 -5.59 -1.78
C THR A 106 -6.40 -7.08 -1.95
N GLU A 107 -5.58 -7.65 -1.07
CA GLU A 107 -5.18 -9.05 -1.12
C GLU A 107 -5.67 -9.80 0.13
N PRO A 108 -6.02 -11.09 0.03
CA PRO A 108 -6.26 -11.89 1.21
C PRO A 108 -4.94 -12.08 1.97
N GLY A 109 -4.91 -11.66 3.23
CA GLY A 109 -3.80 -11.90 4.15
C GLY A 109 -3.66 -13.38 4.52
N ASP A 110 -2.58 -13.72 5.23
CA ASP A 110 -2.25 -15.09 5.67
C ASP A 110 -3.37 -15.80 6.44
N THR A 111 -4.23 -15.04 7.12
CA THR A 111 -5.38 -15.50 7.91
C THR A 111 -6.71 -15.48 7.14
N GLY A 112 -6.69 -15.06 5.87
CA GLY A 112 -7.88 -14.89 5.02
C GLY A 112 -8.62 -13.57 5.20
N GLU A 113 -8.11 -12.64 6.01
CA GLU A 113 -8.63 -11.27 6.11
C GLU A 113 -8.19 -10.42 4.91
N LEU A 114 -9.08 -9.60 4.33
CA LEU A 114 -8.70 -8.71 3.24
C LEU A 114 -7.83 -7.57 3.79
N VAL A 115 -6.70 -7.33 3.14
CA VAL A 115 -5.80 -6.24 3.50
C VAL A 115 -5.52 -5.41 2.28
N LEU A 116 -5.61 -4.10 2.46
CA LEU A 116 -5.17 -3.12 1.48
C LEU A 116 -3.66 -2.87 1.63
N THR A 117 -2.90 -3.06 0.56
CA THR A 117 -1.46 -2.80 0.51
C THR A 117 -1.19 -1.68 -0.50
N LEU A 118 -0.51 -0.62 -0.04
CA LEU A 118 -0.07 0.50 -0.85
C LEU A 118 1.40 0.35 -1.22
N MET A 119 1.71 0.35 -2.51
CA MET A 119 3.06 0.15 -3.02
C MET A 119 3.31 0.95 -4.30
N LEU A 120 4.57 1.20 -4.63
CA LEU A 120 4.94 1.83 -5.89
C LEU A 120 4.81 0.83 -7.05
N PRO A 121 4.55 1.30 -8.29
CA PRO A 121 4.41 0.43 -9.47
C PRO A 121 5.66 -0.41 -9.76
N HIS A 122 6.83 0.04 -9.32
CA HIS A 122 8.09 -0.69 -9.48
C HIS A 122 8.41 -1.62 -8.29
N GLU A 123 7.58 -1.63 -7.25
CA GLU A 123 7.67 -2.54 -6.10
C GLU A 123 6.73 -3.75 -6.24
N MET A 124 5.90 -3.77 -7.29
CA MET A 124 5.02 -4.88 -7.65
C MET A 124 5.75 -6.00 -8.39
#